data_AF-A0A7X8I7R6-F1
#
_entry.id   AF-A0A7X8I7R6-F1
#
_cell.length_a   1.000
_cell.length_b   1.000
_cell.length_c   1.000
_cell.angle_alpha   90.00
_cell.angle_beta   90.00
_cell.angle_gamma   90.00
#
_symmetry.space_group_name_H-M   'P 1'
#
loop_
_entity.id
_entity.type
_entity.pdbx_description
1 polymer ?
#
loop_
_entity_poly.entity_id
_entity_poly.type
_entity_poly.pdbx_seq_one_letter_code
_entity_poly.pdbx_strand_id
1 'polypeptide(L)'
;MDHVSAIITGFIRQNMEERGLSLYFTDDDKLLAMDDQFETHFKFDLVFSDNDFSCLILSRGDKGLEVRQRFNISWTSARSIREFMEYVRKL
;
A
#
# COMPACT_ATOMS: atom_id res chain seq x y z
N MET A 1 -17.91 -6.60 -10.53
CA MET A 1 -17.87 -6.99 -9.11
C MET A 1 -16.56 -6.45 -8.60
N ASP A 2 -16.57 -5.45 -7.73
CA ASP A 2 -15.32 -4.85 -7.24
C ASP A 2 -14.56 -5.92 -6.45
N HIS A 3 -13.40 -6.32 -6.98
CA HIS A 3 -12.55 -7.33 -6.36
C HIS A 3 -12.05 -6.79 -5.01
N VAL A 4 -11.80 -7.67 -4.03
CA VAL A 4 -11.26 -7.27 -2.71
C VAL A 4 -9.96 -6.46 -2.85
N SER A 5 -9.21 -6.66 -3.94
CA SER A 5 -8.07 -5.82 -4.34
C SER A 5 -8.41 -4.34 -4.52
N ALA A 6 -9.59 -4.00 -5.05
CA ALA A 6 -10.09 -2.63 -5.17
C ALA A 6 -10.34 -1.99 -3.80
N ILE A 7 -10.80 -2.77 -2.81
CA ILE A 7 -10.98 -2.30 -1.43
C ILE A 7 -9.63 -1.96 -0.80
N ILE A 8 -8.63 -2.85 -0.96
CA ILE A 8 -7.29 -2.64 -0.41
C ILE A 8 -6.61 -1.43 -1.05
N THR A 9 -6.61 -1.35 -2.38
CA THR A 9 -6.01 -0.23 -3.12
C THR A 9 -6.73 1.09 -2.85
N GLY A 10 -8.07 1.08 -2.79
CA GLY A 10 -8.88 2.25 -2.42
C GLY A 10 -8.61 2.75 -1.00
N PHE A 11 -8.42 1.83 -0.05
CA PHE A 11 -8.09 2.20 1.33
C PHE A 11 -6.69 2.83 1.44
N ILE A 12 -5.69 2.29 0.74
CA ILE A 12 -4.36 2.91 0.65
C ILE A 12 -4.48 4.30 0.02
N ARG A 13 -5.26 4.40 -1.07
CA ARG A 13 -5.53 5.66 -1.76
C ARG A 13 -6.04 6.76 -0.84
N GLN A 14 -7.15 6.50 -0.18
CA GLN A 14 -7.75 7.46 0.72
C GLN A 14 -6.76 7.92 1.80
N ASN A 15 -6.02 6.98 2.41
CA ASN A 15 -5.09 7.32 3.49
C ASN A 15 -3.91 8.18 3.02
N MET A 16 -3.36 7.92 1.83
CA MET A 16 -2.26 8.73 1.31
C MET A 16 -2.75 10.12 0.86
N GLU A 17 -3.93 10.19 0.24
CA GLU A 17 -4.55 11.46 -0.17
C GLU A 17 -4.88 12.36 1.04
N GLU A 18 -5.35 11.79 2.15
CA GLU A 18 -5.56 12.51 3.43
C GLU A 18 -4.26 13.11 4.00
N ARG A 19 -3.10 12.63 3.57
CA ARG A 19 -1.76 13.12 3.95
C ARG A 19 -1.16 14.09 2.92
N GLY A 20 -1.92 14.46 1.88
CA GLY A 20 -1.45 15.32 0.80
C GLY A 20 -0.58 14.60 -0.25
N LEU A 21 -0.59 13.26 -0.27
CA LEU A 21 0.15 12.47 -1.25
C LEU A 21 -0.78 11.98 -2.36
N SER A 22 -0.31 12.06 -3.61
CA SER A 22 -0.98 11.50 -4.79
C SER A 22 -0.48 10.09 -5.07
N LEU A 23 -1.37 9.18 -5.46
CA LEU A 23 -1.01 7.81 -5.82
C LEU A 23 -0.94 7.57 -7.31
N TYR A 24 0.20 7.04 -7.72
CA TYR A 24 0.50 6.65 -9.10
C TYR A 24 0.68 5.14 -9.19
N PHE A 25 -0.01 4.54 -10.16
CA PHE A 25 0.19 3.14 -10.52
C PHE A 25 1.32 3.05 -11.54
N THR A 26 2.28 2.17 -11.30
CA THR A 26 3.27 1.79 -12.32
C THR A 26 2.73 0.65 -13.18
N ASP A 27 3.32 0.43 -14.35
CA ASP A 27 3.00 -0.71 -15.23
C ASP A 27 3.17 -2.09 -14.55
N ASP A 28 3.98 -2.18 -13.48
CA ASP A 28 4.19 -3.40 -12.68
C ASP A 28 3.25 -3.53 -11.45
N ASP A 29 2.07 -2.90 -11.46
CA ASP A 29 1.09 -2.91 -10.34
C ASP A 29 1.61 -2.35 -9.00
N LYS A 30 2.69 -1.57 -9.02
CA LYS A 30 3.23 -0.88 -7.84
C LYS A 30 2.49 0.43 -7.63
N LEU A 31 2.27 0.77 -6.37
CA LEU A 31 1.67 2.03 -5.95
C LEU A 31 2.74 2.95 -5.36
N LEU A 32 2.91 4.13 -5.96
CA LEU A 32 3.83 5.16 -5.49
C LEU A 32 3.01 6.31 -4.91
N ALA A 33 3.20 6.61 -3.62
CA ALA A 33 2.63 7.78 -2.96
C ALA A 33 3.64 8.93 -3.03
N MET A 34 3.32 9.95 -3.80
CA MET A 34 4.20 11.08 -4.12
C MET A 34 3.65 12.41 -3.61
N ASP A 35 4.52 13.35 -3.30
CA ASP A 35 4.14 14.74 -3.04
C ASP A 35 3.97 15.56 -4.35
N ASP A 36 3.78 16.87 -4.21
CA ASP A 36 3.62 17.81 -5.32
C ASP A 36 4.91 18.04 -6.13
N GLN A 37 6.05 17.59 -5.62
CA GLN A 37 7.36 17.65 -6.25
C GLN A 37 7.71 16.33 -6.96
N PHE A 38 6.77 15.38 -7.02
CA PHE A 38 6.96 14.03 -7.56
C PHE A 38 7.99 13.20 -6.76
N GLU A 39 8.26 13.55 -5.51
CA GLU A 39 9.12 12.77 -4.63
C GLU A 39 8.31 11.64 -4.01
N THR A 40 8.80 10.40 -4.10
CA THR A 40 8.12 9.23 -3.52
C THR A 40 8.37 9.14 -2.02
N HIS A 41 7.30 9.23 -1.23
CA HIS A 41 7.34 9.08 0.24
C HIS A 41 7.10 7.63 0.66
N PHE A 42 6.16 6.96 -0.02
CA PHE A 42 5.86 5.54 0.20
C PHE A 42 5.74 4.79 -1.13
N LYS A 43 6.17 3.53 -1.11
CA LYS A 43 5.95 2.57 -2.19
C LYS A 43 5.28 1.32 -1.64
N PHE A 44 4.19 0.91 -2.26
CA PHE A 44 3.45 -0.30 -1.93
C PHE A 44 3.57 -1.26 -3.10
N ASP A 45 4.36 -2.32 -2.92
CA ASP A 45 4.46 -3.42 -3.87
C ASP A 45 3.37 -4.43 -3.53
N LEU A 46 2.25 -4.36 -4.25
CA LEU A 46 1.08 -5.21 -4.05
C LEU A 46 1.12 -6.39 -5.01
N VAL A 47 0.84 -7.58 -4.48
CA VAL A 47 0.59 -8.78 -5.29
C VAL A 47 -0.70 -9.40 -4.79
N PHE A 48 -1.65 -9.57 -5.70
CA PHE A 48 -2.94 -10.20 -5.41
C PHE A 48 -2.98 -11.60 -6.00
N SER A 49 -3.60 -12.52 -5.27
CA SER A 49 -3.94 -13.86 -5.74
C SER A 49 -5.41 -14.19 -5.40
N ASP A 50 -5.86 -15.36 -5.83
CA ASP A 50 -7.22 -15.83 -5.54
C ASP A 50 -7.46 -16.06 -4.03
N ASN A 51 -6.41 -16.29 -3.25
CA ASN A 51 -6.51 -16.72 -1.84
C ASN A 51 -5.91 -15.74 -0.84
N ASP A 52 -5.04 -14.84 -1.30
CA ASP A 52 -4.29 -13.91 -0.48
C ASP A 52 -3.88 -12.63 -1.22
N PHE A 53 -3.26 -11.74 -0.47
CA PHE A 53 -2.43 -10.69 -1.03
C PHE A 53 -1.16 -10.51 -0.20
N SER A 54 -0.12 -9.99 -0.84
CA SER A 54 1.05 -9.50 -0.16
C SER A 54 1.28 -8.03 -0.45
N CYS A 55 1.86 -7.34 0.52
CA CYS A 55 2.24 -5.94 0.38
C CYS A 55 3.62 -5.73 1.02
N LEU A 56 4.59 -5.30 0.23
CA LEU A 56 5.85 -4.75 0.75
C LEU A 56 5.75 -3.23 0.74
N ILE A 57 5.87 -2.64 1.93
CA ILE A 57 5.79 -1.20 2.12
C ILE A 57 7.20 -0.66 2.32
N LEU A 58 7.60 0.28 1.46
CA LEU A 58 8.83 1.05 1.60
C LEU A 58 8.50 2.50 1.93
N SER A 59 9.35 3.13 2.72
CA SER A 59 9.30 4.58 2.97
C SER A 59 10.63 5.23 2.65
N ARG A 60 10.63 6.54 2.44
CA ARG A 60 11.87 7.33 2.37
C ARG A 60 12.68 7.18 3.66
N GLY A 61 13.96 6.86 3.50
CA GLY A 61 15.00 6.82 4.52
C GLY A 61 16.26 7.53 4.00
N ASP A 62 17.36 7.42 4.73
CA ASP A 62 18.60 8.18 4.45
C ASP A 62 19.24 7.81 3.11
N LYS A 63 19.03 6.58 2.64
CA LYS A 63 19.62 6.05 1.40
C LYS A 63 18.60 5.85 0.27
N GLY A 64 17.42 6.44 0.39
CA GLY A 64 16.31 6.27 -0.55
C GLY A 64 15.17 5.44 0.05
N LEU A 65 14.49 4.64 -0.76
CA LEU A 65 13.37 3.82 -0.27
C LEU A 65 13.89 2.61 0.51
N GLU A 66 13.46 2.53 1.77
CA GLU A 66 13.84 1.47 2.70
C GLU A 66 12.61 0.67 3.12
N VAL A 67 12.79 -0.64 3.33
CA VAL A 67 11.71 -1.53 3.74
C VAL A 67 11.24 -1.15 5.13
N ARG A 68 9.95 -0.83 5.26
CA ARG A 68 9.30 -0.60 6.57
C ARG A 68 8.61 -1.84 7.10
N GLN A 69 7.82 -2.49 6.26
CA GLN A 69 7.01 -3.62 6.69
C GLN A 69 6.61 -4.50 5.52
N ARG A 70 6.44 -5.80 5.81
CA ARG A 70 5.93 -6.78 4.85
C ARG A 70 4.70 -7.47 5.40
N PHE A 71 3.69 -7.61 4.56
CA PHE A 71 2.46 -8.34 4.83
C PHE A 71 2.27 -9.47 3.83
N ASN A 72 1.78 -10.61 4.31
CA ASN A 72 1.24 -11.70 3.49
C ASN A 72 -0.04 -12.18 4.18
N ILE A 73 -1.19 -11.95 3.55
CA ILE A 73 -2.50 -11.97 4.21
C ILE A 73 -3.47 -12.78 3.36
N SER A 74 -3.92 -13.91 3.90
CA SER A 74 -5.05 -14.64 3.32
C SER A 74 -6.33 -13.82 3.41
N TRP A 75 -7.17 -13.90 2.35
CA TRP A 75 -8.50 -13.31 2.34
C TRP A 75 -9.42 -13.83 3.45
N THR A 76 -9.12 -15.02 3.99
CA THR A 76 -9.86 -15.61 5.11
C THR A 76 -9.49 -15.01 6.48
N SER A 77 -8.37 -14.27 6.57
CA SER A 77 -7.90 -13.68 7.84
C SER A 77 -8.36 -12.22 7.99
N ALA A 78 -9.60 -12.03 8.44
CA ALA A 78 -10.14 -10.70 8.76
C ALA A 78 -9.27 -9.94 9.77
N ARG A 79 -8.65 -10.66 10.72
CA ARG A 79 -7.72 -10.08 11.71
C ARG A 79 -6.50 -9.47 11.03
N SER A 80 -5.83 -10.21 10.15
CA SER A 80 -4.62 -9.72 9.47
C SER A 80 -4.93 -8.59 8.49
N ILE A 81 -6.09 -8.63 7.82
CA ILE A 81 -6.58 -7.51 6.99
C ILE A 81 -6.73 -6.26 7.85
N ARG A 82 -7.33 -6.38 9.04
CA ARG A 82 -7.48 -5.25 9.97
C ARG A 82 -6.14 -4.72 10.45
N GLU A 83 -5.21 -5.58 10.83
CA GLU A 83 -3.85 -5.20 11.24
C GLU A 83 -3.12 -4.43 10.13
N PHE A 84 -3.26 -4.85 8.87
CA PHE A 84 -2.74 -4.13 7.72
C PHE A 84 -3.40 -2.75 7.56
N MET A 85 -4.73 -2.66 7.61
CA MET A 85 -5.43 -1.38 7.48
C MET A 85 -5.06 -0.41 8.61
N GLU A 86 -4.92 -0.91 9.84
CA GLU A 86 -4.48 -0.11 10.98
C GLU A 86 -3.03 0.36 10.84
N TYR A 87 -2.16 -0.46 10.24
CA TYR A 87 -0.78 -0.07 9.93
C TYR A 87 -0.74 1.05 8.88
N VAL A 88 -1.45 0.89 7.75
CA VAL A 88 -1.52 1.92 6.70
C VAL A 88 -2.11 3.23 7.24
N ARG A 89 -3.08 3.16 8.16
CA ARG A 89 -3.63 4.33 8.85
C ARG A 89 -2.63 5.07 9.73
N LYS A 90 -1.53 4.43 10.15
CA LYS A 90 -0.49 4.99 11.02
C LYS A 90 0.80 5.38 10.29
N LEU A 91 0.91 5.12 8.99
CA LEU A 91 2.02 5.59 8.16
C LEU A 91 2.13 7.11 8.18
#